data_AF-A0A954BE69-F1
#
_entry.id   AF-A0A954BE69-F1
#
_cell.length_a   1.000
_cell.length_b   1.000
_cell.length_c   1.000
_cell.angle_alpha   90.00
_cell.angle_beta   90.00
_cell.angle_gamma   90.00
#
_symmetry.space_group_name_H-M   'P 1'
#
loop_
_entity.id
_entity.type
_entity.pdbx_description
1 polymer ?
#
loop_
_entity_poly.entity_id
_entity_poly.type
_entity_poly.pdbx_seq_one_letter_code
_entity_poly.pdbx_strand_id
1 'polypeptide(L)'
;MTRKISQSIIDLYDAYTHGAMARREFMKRLAKAAGGAAAAQAIMPLLANDYARAAIIAEDDPRLAVSSESFETGDIVDLADPSSFTGDIGHAVEAYVARPKDMEAAPAIIVIHENRGLNPHIKDVARRVALEGFTAYAVDMLSPYGGTPTNEDEARSMIGRLDGAKTAQKLAVIAEKLAKSETPLAKVGAVGFCWGGGMVNALA
;
A
#
# COMPACT_ATOMS: atom_id res chain seq x y z
N MET A 1 -20.29 22.30 -15.97
CA MET A 1 -21.24 21.30 -15.41
C MET A 1 -20.52 19.97 -15.32
N THR A 2 -20.12 19.53 -14.13
CA THR A 2 -19.55 18.19 -13.93
C THR A 2 -20.67 17.18 -14.10
N ARG A 3 -20.65 16.37 -15.17
CA ARG A 3 -21.64 15.30 -15.36
C ARG A 3 -21.46 14.31 -14.20
N LYS A 4 -22.41 14.28 -13.27
CA LYS A 4 -22.44 13.27 -12.21
C LYS A 4 -22.62 11.90 -12.84
N ILE A 5 -21.73 10.96 -12.50
CA ILE A 5 -21.89 9.55 -12.84
C ILE A 5 -23.19 9.06 -12.16
N SER A 6 -23.96 8.23 -12.84
CA SER A 6 -25.19 7.69 -12.26
C SER A 6 -24.89 6.71 -11.12
N GLN A 7 -25.76 6.69 -10.11
CA GLN A 7 -25.61 5.78 -8.96
C GLN A 7 -25.50 4.31 -9.41
N SER A 8 -26.25 3.92 -10.43
CA SER A 8 -26.19 2.56 -11.01
C SER A 8 -24.81 2.17 -11.54
N ILE A 9 -24.01 3.12 -12.04
CA ILE A 9 -22.66 2.86 -12.51
C ILE A 9 -21.70 2.76 -11.32
N ILE A 10 -21.94 3.54 -10.25
CA ILE A 10 -21.19 3.46 -8.99
C ILE A 10 -21.43 2.10 -8.34
N ASP A 11 -22.69 1.67 -8.19
CA ASP A 11 -23.04 0.37 -7.60
C ASP A 11 -22.46 -0.80 -8.41
N LEU A 12 -22.43 -0.66 -9.75
CA LEU A 12 -21.80 -1.64 -10.64
C LEU A 12 -20.29 -1.73 -10.42
N TYR A 13 -19.62 -0.59 -10.24
CA TYR A 13 -18.20 -0.55 -9.92
C TYR A 13 -17.91 -1.12 -8.53
N ASP A 14 -18.74 -0.80 -7.54
CA ASP A 14 -18.64 -1.31 -6.17
C ASP A 14 -18.74 -2.83 -6.11
N ALA A 15 -19.70 -3.42 -6.83
CA ALA A 15 -19.83 -4.88 -6.94
C ALA A 15 -18.61 -5.53 -7.62
N TYR A 16 -17.98 -4.84 -8.57
CA TYR A 16 -16.74 -5.30 -9.19
C TYR A 16 -15.56 -5.25 -8.22
N THR A 17 -15.38 -4.15 -7.49
CA THR A 17 -14.26 -3.96 -6.56
C THR A 17 -14.31 -4.88 -5.34
N HIS A 18 -15.50 -5.31 -4.93
CA HIS A 18 -15.71 -6.26 -3.82
C HIS A 18 -15.67 -7.74 -4.26
N GLY A 19 -15.25 -8.03 -5.50
CA GLY A 19 -14.99 -9.40 -5.96
C GLY A 19 -16.23 -10.19 -6.39
N ALA A 20 -17.41 -9.56 -6.45
CA ALA A 20 -18.63 -10.22 -6.91
C ALA A 20 -18.69 -10.39 -8.44
N MET A 21 -17.71 -9.87 -9.19
CA MET A 21 -17.72 -9.84 -10.65
C MET A 21 -16.32 -9.88 -11.26
N ALA A 22 -16.14 -10.68 -12.31
CA ALA A 22 -14.91 -10.67 -13.11
C ALA A 22 -14.80 -9.40 -13.96
N ARG A 23 -13.57 -8.92 -14.20
CA ARG A 23 -13.29 -7.70 -14.98
C ARG A 23 -13.95 -7.68 -16.37
N ARG A 24 -13.94 -8.81 -17.08
CA ARG A 24 -14.60 -8.93 -18.39
C ARG A 24 -16.12 -8.71 -18.30
N GLU A 25 -16.75 -9.26 -17.27
CA GLU A 25 -18.18 -9.11 -17.03
C GLU A 25 -18.52 -7.68 -16.61
N PHE A 26 -17.69 -7.07 -15.77
CA PHE A 26 -17.81 -5.66 -15.39
C PHE A 26 -17.74 -4.74 -16.60
N MET A 27 -16.72 -4.88 -17.46
CA MET A 27 -16.57 -4.04 -18.66
C MET A 27 -17.75 -4.20 -19.64
N LYS A 28 -18.28 -5.43 -19.77
CA LYS A 28 -19.47 -5.70 -20.60
C LYS A 28 -20.70 -4.96 -20.07
N ARG A 29 -20.94 -4.99 -18.75
CA ARG A 29 -22.07 -4.29 -18.12
C ARG A 29 -21.89 -2.78 -18.15
N LEU A 30 -20.67 -2.29 -17.94
CA LEU A 30 -20.35 -0.87 -18.03
C LEU A 30 -20.58 -0.33 -19.43
N ALA A 31 -20.17 -1.06 -20.48
CA ALA A 31 -20.44 -0.68 -21.88
C ALA A 31 -21.94 -0.57 -22.18
N LYS A 32 -22.75 -1.50 -21.65
CA LYS A 32 -24.21 -1.43 -21.78
C LYS A 32 -24.79 -0.20 -21.06
N ALA A 33 -24.32 0.10 -19.84
CA ALA A 33 -24.79 1.24 -19.06
C ALA A 33 -24.34 2.59 -19.63
N ALA A 34 -23.13 2.66 -20.17
CA ALA A 34 -22.53 3.88 -20.73
C ALA A 34 -22.97 4.17 -22.18
N GLY A 35 -23.71 3.26 -22.82
CA GLY A 35 -24.16 3.40 -24.21
C GLY A 35 -23.11 3.03 -25.27
N GLY A 36 -22.03 2.35 -24.88
CA GLY A 36 -21.01 1.85 -25.79
C GLY A 36 -19.66 1.56 -25.13
N ALA A 37 -18.81 0.78 -25.82
CA ALA A 37 -17.48 0.42 -25.33
C ALA A 37 -16.56 1.64 -25.17
N ALA A 38 -16.59 2.59 -26.12
CA ALA A 38 -15.81 3.82 -26.03
C ALA A 38 -16.21 4.69 -24.83
N ALA A 39 -17.53 4.79 -24.56
CA ALA A 39 -18.04 5.53 -23.41
C ALA A 39 -17.66 4.86 -22.07
N ALA A 40 -17.70 3.52 -22.00
CA ALA A 40 -17.22 2.78 -20.83
C ALA A 40 -15.73 3.02 -20.55
N GLN A 41 -14.89 3.02 -21.60
CA GLN A 41 -13.47 3.34 -21.45
C GLN A 41 -13.24 4.77 -20.96
N ALA A 42 -14.03 5.73 -21.43
CA ALA A 42 -13.93 7.12 -20.98
C ALA A 42 -14.39 7.34 -19.52
N ILE A 43 -15.31 6.52 -19.01
CA ILE A 43 -15.81 6.60 -17.63
C ILE A 43 -14.90 5.88 -16.65
N MET A 44 -14.14 4.87 -17.10
CA MET A 44 -13.31 4.04 -16.23
C MET A 44 -12.36 4.83 -15.31
N PRO A 45 -11.62 5.85 -15.78
CA PRO A 45 -10.74 6.64 -14.92
C PRO A 45 -11.51 7.50 -13.90
N LEU A 46 -12.77 7.82 -14.17
CA LEU A 46 -13.63 8.58 -13.25
C LEU A 46 -14.21 7.70 -12.13
N LEU A 47 -14.22 6.38 -12.32
CA LEU A 47 -14.62 5.39 -11.33
C LEU A 47 -13.43 4.88 -10.52
N ALA A 48 -12.27 4.79 -11.16
CA ALA A 48 -11.04 4.40 -10.50
C ALA A 48 -10.65 5.39 -9.40
N ASN A 49 -9.94 4.88 -8.40
CA ASN A 49 -9.45 5.70 -7.30
C ASN A 49 -8.41 6.69 -7.83
N ASP A 50 -8.66 7.99 -7.66
CA ASP A 50 -7.73 9.05 -8.06
C ASP A 50 -6.96 9.51 -6.83
N TYR A 51 -5.87 8.79 -6.52
CA TYR A 51 -5.06 9.07 -5.34
C TYR A 51 -4.45 10.48 -5.35
N ALA A 52 -4.21 11.06 -6.53
CA ALA A 52 -3.68 12.42 -6.64
C ALA A 52 -4.70 13.47 -6.15
N ARG A 53 -5.99 13.22 -6.36
CA ARG A 53 -7.08 14.08 -5.85
C ARG A 53 -7.49 13.76 -4.41
N ALA A 54 -7.19 12.56 -3.95
CA ALA A 54 -7.55 12.09 -2.60
C ALA A 54 -6.48 12.37 -1.54
N ALA A 55 -5.26 12.78 -1.93
CA ALA A 55 -4.19 13.09 -0.99
C ALA A 55 -4.59 14.25 -0.06
N ILE A 56 -4.48 14.02 1.25
CA ILE A 56 -4.79 15.02 2.29
C ILE A 56 -3.55 15.88 2.57
N ILE A 57 -2.38 15.26 2.61
CA ILE A 57 -1.09 15.92 2.85
C ILE A 57 -0.26 15.87 1.57
N ALA A 58 0.27 17.02 1.15
CA ALA A 58 1.11 17.12 -0.03
C ALA A 58 2.44 16.36 0.13
N GLU A 59 3.02 15.89 -0.98
CA GLU A 59 4.29 15.15 -0.93
C GLU A 59 5.47 16.00 -0.46
N ASP A 60 5.41 17.30 -0.73
CA ASP A 60 6.40 18.32 -0.40
C ASP A 60 5.98 19.19 0.80
N ASP A 61 5.11 18.68 1.68
CA ASP A 61 4.67 19.42 2.87
C ASP A 61 5.88 19.96 3.66
N PRO A 62 5.97 21.29 3.86
CA PRO A 62 7.18 21.91 4.39
C PRO A 62 7.51 21.45 5.81
N ARG A 63 6.55 20.92 6.56
CA ARG A 63 6.71 20.44 7.94
C ARG A 63 7.38 19.07 8.01
N LEU A 64 7.40 18.32 6.91
CA LEU A 64 7.86 16.94 6.87
C LEU A 64 9.20 16.81 6.13
N ALA A 65 10.05 15.93 6.63
CA ALA A 65 11.16 15.35 5.90
C ALA A 65 10.72 13.97 5.39
N VAL A 66 10.87 13.77 4.08
CA VAL A 66 10.52 12.53 3.41
C VAL A 66 11.79 11.92 2.82
N SER A 67 11.97 10.62 3.02
CA SER A 67 13.10 9.85 2.49
C SER A 67 12.68 8.42 2.16
N SER A 68 13.58 7.66 1.56
CA SER A 68 13.46 6.20 1.45
C SER A 68 14.50 5.54 2.34
N GLU A 69 14.15 4.41 2.95
CA GLU A 69 15.07 3.57 3.71
C GLU A 69 14.88 2.10 3.31
N SER A 70 15.99 1.35 3.26
CA SER A 70 16.00 -0.04 2.87
C SER A 70 16.33 -0.93 4.08
N PHE A 71 15.50 -1.94 4.34
CA PHE A 71 15.66 -2.85 5.46
C PHE A 71 16.03 -4.26 4.98
N GLU A 72 17.26 -4.68 5.25
CA GLU A 72 17.68 -6.07 5.01
C GLU A 72 16.96 -7.04 5.96
N THR A 73 16.12 -7.93 5.42
CA THR A 73 15.32 -8.90 6.19
C THR A 73 15.93 -10.30 6.24
N GLY A 74 17.18 -10.44 5.78
CA GLY A 74 17.89 -11.72 5.70
C GLY A 74 17.32 -12.63 4.63
N ASP A 75 17.60 -13.94 4.73
CA ASP A 75 17.25 -14.92 3.69
C ASP A 75 15.77 -15.33 3.67
N ILE A 76 14.89 -14.52 4.28
CA ILE A 76 13.45 -14.83 4.35
C ILE A 76 12.83 -14.64 2.96
N VAL A 77 12.39 -15.74 2.35
CA VAL A 77 11.57 -15.74 1.12
C VAL A 77 10.11 -15.98 1.49
N ASP A 78 9.32 -14.90 1.51
CA ASP A 78 7.91 -14.89 1.90
C ASP A 78 6.94 -15.14 0.73
N LEU A 79 7.32 -16.03 -0.19
CA LEU A 79 6.39 -16.63 -1.15
C LEU A 79 5.85 -17.95 -0.61
N ALA A 80 4.55 -18.18 -0.80
CA ALA A 80 3.91 -19.47 -0.51
C ALA A 80 4.41 -20.58 -1.44
N ASP A 81 4.67 -20.25 -2.71
CA ASP A 81 5.34 -21.11 -3.69
C ASP A 81 6.45 -20.34 -4.42
N PRO A 82 7.69 -20.36 -3.88
CA PRO A 82 8.83 -19.67 -4.50
C PRO A 82 9.15 -20.14 -5.91
N SER A 83 8.85 -21.41 -6.25
CA SER A 83 9.14 -21.97 -7.58
C SER A 83 8.28 -21.37 -8.69
N SER A 84 7.16 -20.73 -8.32
CA SER A 84 6.25 -20.04 -9.23
C SER A 84 6.72 -18.63 -9.63
N PHE A 85 7.74 -18.09 -8.97
CA PHE A 85 8.27 -16.76 -9.26
C PHE A 85 9.51 -16.86 -10.14
N THR A 86 9.46 -16.20 -11.30
CA THR A 86 10.51 -16.30 -12.34
C THR A 86 11.48 -15.12 -12.34
N GLY A 87 11.29 -14.15 -11.47
CA GLY A 87 12.20 -13.00 -11.30
C GLY A 87 13.23 -13.23 -10.21
N ASP A 88 14.17 -12.30 -10.08
CA ASP A 88 15.12 -12.29 -8.98
C ASP A 88 14.40 -11.93 -7.67
N ILE A 89 14.70 -12.69 -6.61
CA ILE A 89 14.18 -12.45 -5.27
C ILE A 89 15.23 -11.68 -4.48
N GLY A 90 14.89 -10.45 -4.09
CA GLY A 90 15.68 -9.65 -3.17
C GLY A 90 15.42 -9.99 -1.70
N HIS A 91 16.21 -9.40 -0.81
CA HIS A 91 16.12 -9.61 0.63
C HIS A 91 15.81 -8.32 1.41
N ALA A 92 15.76 -7.20 0.71
CA ALA A 92 15.48 -5.89 1.27
C ALA A 92 14.00 -5.50 1.10
N VAL A 93 13.46 -4.84 2.13
CA VAL A 93 12.15 -4.19 2.11
C VAL A 93 12.39 -2.68 2.08
N GLU A 94 11.89 -2.01 1.04
CA GLU A 94 11.96 -0.55 0.96
C GLU A 94 10.84 0.07 1.79
N ALA A 95 11.11 1.21 2.40
CA ALA A 95 10.14 2.00 3.13
C ALA A 95 10.12 3.44 2.64
N TYR A 96 8.92 3.97 2.42
CA TYR A 96 8.69 5.40 2.38
C TYR A 96 8.67 5.93 3.80
N VAL A 97 9.62 6.80 4.14
CA VAL A 97 9.81 7.34 5.48
C VAL A 97 9.34 8.79 5.51
N ALA A 98 8.45 9.12 6.43
CA ALA A 98 8.04 10.49 6.71
C ALA A 98 8.27 10.81 8.19
N ARG A 99 8.89 11.94 8.48
CA ARG A 99 9.13 12.42 9.85
C ARG A 99 8.94 13.93 9.98
N PRO A 100 8.53 14.45 11.15
CA PRO A 100 8.57 15.88 11.43
C PRO A 100 9.98 16.45 11.29
N LYS A 101 10.13 17.62 10.66
CA LYS A 101 11.42 18.33 10.62
C LYS A 101 11.82 18.91 11.97
N ASP A 102 10.84 19.33 12.75
CA ASP A 102 11.06 20.02 14.02
C ASP A 102 11.28 19.07 15.21
N MET A 103 11.41 17.76 14.95
CA MET A 103 11.69 16.75 15.97
C MET A 103 13.04 16.07 15.70
N GLU A 104 13.91 16.11 16.70
CA GLU A 104 15.21 15.41 16.69
C GLU A 104 15.03 13.89 16.81
N ALA A 105 14.04 13.46 17.59
CA ALA A 105 13.64 12.07 17.77
C ALA A 105 12.13 11.96 17.85
N ALA A 106 11.55 10.91 17.26
CA ALA A 106 10.15 10.57 17.36
C ALA A 106 9.98 9.03 17.42
N PRO A 107 8.96 8.50 18.14
CA PRO A 107 8.65 7.08 18.11
C PRO A 107 8.28 6.62 16.69
N ALA A 108 8.60 5.37 16.38
CA ALA A 108 8.40 4.81 15.04
C ALA A 108 7.02 4.14 14.91
N ILE A 109 6.37 4.35 13.77
CA ILE A 109 5.17 3.61 13.36
C ILE A 109 5.42 2.95 12.02
N ILE A 110 5.36 1.61 11.99
CA ILE A 110 5.35 0.86 10.74
C ILE A 110 3.94 0.93 10.14
N VAL A 111 3.82 1.46 8.93
CA VAL A 111 2.55 1.57 8.20
C VAL A 111 2.51 0.46 7.16
N ILE A 112 1.63 -0.52 7.36
CA ILE A 112 1.52 -1.70 6.48
C ILE A 112 0.37 -1.49 5.49
N HIS A 113 0.71 -1.53 4.20
CA HIS A 113 -0.23 -1.27 3.12
C HIS A 113 -1.38 -2.30 3.02
N GLU A 114 -2.40 -1.95 2.25
CA GLU A 114 -3.50 -2.86 1.88
C GLU A 114 -3.09 -3.88 0.80
N ASN A 115 -4.05 -4.64 0.26
CA ASN A 115 -3.79 -5.62 -0.81
C ASN A 115 -3.47 -5.00 -2.18
N ARG A 116 -3.01 -3.75 -2.22
CA ARG A 116 -2.64 -2.99 -3.43
C ARG A 116 -1.20 -2.47 -3.38
N GLY A 117 -0.42 -2.88 -2.36
CA GLY A 117 0.96 -2.44 -2.20
C GLY A 117 1.08 -1.01 -1.68
N LEU A 118 2.32 -0.49 -1.65
CA LEU A 118 2.67 0.86 -1.25
C LEU A 118 2.25 1.89 -2.30
N ASN A 119 0.95 2.16 -2.37
CA ASN A 119 0.35 3.14 -3.27
C ASN A 119 0.46 4.58 -2.71
N PRO A 120 0.11 5.62 -3.50
CA PRO A 120 0.18 7.00 -3.04
C PRO A 120 -0.70 7.31 -1.83
N HIS A 121 -1.82 6.59 -1.64
CA HIS A 121 -2.66 6.75 -0.45
C HIS A 121 -1.95 6.31 0.83
N ILE A 122 -1.25 5.17 0.81
CA ILE A 122 -0.49 4.71 1.97
C ILE A 122 0.68 5.65 2.28
N LYS A 123 1.33 6.25 1.26
CA LYS A 123 2.34 7.30 1.45
C LYS A 123 1.73 8.57 2.08
N ASP A 124 0.54 8.98 1.67
CA ASP A 124 -0.22 10.07 2.32
C ASP A 124 -0.56 9.74 3.78
N VAL A 125 -0.99 8.51 4.07
CA VAL A 125 -1.19 8.05 5.45
C VAL A 125 0.09 8.14 6.27
N ALA A 126 1.24 7.76 5.72
CA ALA A 126 2.53 7.90 6.39
C ALA A 126 2.83 9.36 6.75
N ARG A 127 2.58 10.30 5.82
CA ARG A 127 2.71 11.74 6.08
C ARG A 127 1.77 12.23 7.18
N ARG A 128 0.51 11.73 7.20
CA ARG A 128 -0.46 12.05 8.25
C ARG A 128 0.01 11.54 9.62
N VAL A 129 0.48 10.30 9.69
CA VAL A 129 1.07 9.73 10.92
C VAL A 129 2.27 10.56 11.37
N ALA A 130 3.10 11.02 10.42
CA ALA A 130 4.24 11.86 10.75
C ALA A 130 3.81 13.19 11.38
N LEU A 131 2.78 13.85 10.86
CA LEU A 131 2.23 15.09 11.43
C LEU A 131 1.65 14.92 12.84
N GLU A 132 1.31 13.70 13.26
CA GLU A 132 0.89 13.39 14.63
C GLU A 132 2.07 13.15 15.59
N GLY A 133 3.31 13.42 15.15
CA GLY A 133 4.51 13.38 16.01
C GLY A 133 5.26 12.04 16.01
N PHE A 134 5.14 11.26 14.94
CA PHE A 134 5.81 9.96 14.77
C PHE A 134 6.77 9.97 13.59
N THR A 135 7.75 9.07 13.57
CA THR A 135 8.42 8.69 12.33
C THR A 135 7.65 7.54 11.70
N ALA A 136 7.04 7.77 10.54
CA ALA A 136 6.26 6.77 9.83
C ALA A 136 7.13 6.03 8.82
N TYR A 137 7.14 4.70 8.90
CA TYR A 137 7.82 3.79 7.98
C TYR A 137 6.77 3.02 7.19
N ALA A 138 6.37 3.54 6.03
CA ALA A 138 5.45 2.84 5.14
C ALA A 138 6.21 1.84 4.26
N VAL A 139 6.16 0.58 4.67
CA VAL A 139 6.94 -0.52 4.07
C VAL A 139 6.26 -1.05 2.82
N ASP A 140 7.03 -1.29 1.76
CA ASP A 140 6.60 -1.98 0.55
C ASP A 140 6.96 -3.47 0.64
N MET A 141 5.98 -4.29 1.03
CA MET A 141 6.20 -5.74 1.19
C MET A 141 6.43 -6.45 -0.15
N LEU A 142 6.27 -5.76 -1.29
CA LEU A 142 6.59 -6.27 -2.61
C LEU A 142 8.00 -5.89 -3.09
N SER A 143 8.77 -5.07 -2.35
CA SER A 143 10.15 -4.69 -2.76
C SER A 143 11.07 -5.89 -3.05
N PRO A 144 11.06 -6.98 -2.26
CA PRO A 144 11.82 -8.20 -2.60
C PRO A 144 11.49 -8.80 -3.98
N TYR A 145 10.36 -8.43 -4.57
CA TYR A 145 9.82 -9.02 -5.80
C TYR A 145 9.68 -7.98 -6.93
N GLY A 146 10.45 -6.89 -6.86
CA GLY A 146 10.43 -5.80 -7.85
C GLY A 146 9.60 -4.58 -7.45
N GLY A 147 9.04 -4.57 -6.24
CA GLY A 147 8.26 -3.46 -5.69
C GLY A 147 6.78 -3.48 -6.06
N THR A 148 6.02 -2.57 -5.45
CA THR A 148 4.60 -2.40 -5.77
C THR A 148 4.40 -1.96 -7.22
N PRO A 149 3.70 -2.74 -8.07
CA PRO A 149 3.44 -2.37 -9.46
C PRO A 149 2.39 -1.25 -9.54
N THR A 150 2.40 -0.51 -10.66
CA THR A 150 1.40 0.55 -10.92
C THR A 150 -0.01 0.00 -11.14
N ASN A 151 -0.13 -1.27 -11.53
CA ASN A 151 -1.41 -1.95 -11.72
C ASN A 151 -1.88 -2.59 -10.40
N GLU A 152 -2.99 -2.09 -9.86
CA GLU A 152 -3.56 -2.58 -8.59
C GLU A 152 -3.98 -4.06 -8.63
N ASP A 153 -4.45 -4.56 -9.78
CA ASP A 153 -4.85 -5.96 -9.92
C ASP A 153 -3.61 -6.88 -9.87
N GLU A 154 -2.48 -6.41 -10.39
CA GLU A 154 -1.19 -7.10 -10.32
C GLU A 154 -0.64 -7.09 -8.89
N ALA A 155 -0.64 -5.93 -8.23
CA ALA A 155 -0.24 -5.82 -6.82
C ALA A 155 -1.05 -6.77 -5.93
N ARG A 156 -2.38 -6.83 -6.15
CA ARG A 156 -3.26 -7.77 -5.43
C ARG A 156 -2.90 -9.22 -5.69
N SER A 157 -2.60 -9.57 -6.95
CA SER A 157 -2.16 -10.92 -7.29
C SER A 157 -0.82 -11.26 -6.65
N MET A 158 0.13 -10.33 -6.57
CA MET A 158 1.44 -10.55 -5.95
C MET A 158 1.30 -10.73 -4.44
N ILE A 159 0.55 -9.85 -3.77
CA ILE A 159 0.27 -9.95 -2.32
C ILE A 159 -0.43 -11.27 -1.99
N GLY A 160 -1.35 -11.73 -2.84
CA GLY A 160 -2.03 -13.01 -2.68
C GLY A 160 -1.11 -14.24 -2.76
N ARG A 161 0.14 -14.10 -3.24
CA ARG A 161 1.14 -15.17 -3.27
C ARG A 161 2.06 -15.17 -2.05
N LEU A 162 1.97 -14.15 -1.19
CA LEU A 162 2.82 -14.04 -0.03
C LEU A 162 2.40 -15.03 1.06
N ASP A 163 3.38 -15.58 1.77
CA ASP A 163 3.17 -16.36 2.98
C ASP A 163 3.07 -15.43 4.19
N GLY A 164 1.88 -15.34 4.78
CA GLY A 164 1.63 -14.39 5.87
C GLY A 164 2.50 -14.59 7.11
N ALA A 165 2.90 -15.82 7.43
CA ALA A 165 3.75 -16.08 8.59
C ALA A 165 5.19 -15.60 8.35
N LYS A 166 5.72 -15.83 7.16
CA LYS A 166 7.04 -15.31 6.77
C LYS A 166 7.05 -13.80 6.57
N THR A 167 5.97 -13.24 6.04
CA THR A 167 5.79 -11.78 5.96
C THR A 167 5.80 -11.16 7.37
N ALA A 168 5.11 -11.76 8.34
CA ALA A 168 5.15 -11.31 9.74
C ALA A 168 6.57 -11.41 10.33
N GLN A 169 7.34 -12.45 10.01
CA GLN A 169 8.75 -12.56 10.42
C GLN A 169 9.62 -11.43 9.83
N LYS A 170 9.44 -11.06 8.55
CA LYS A 170 10.12 -9.90 7.95
C LYS A 170 9.78 -8.61 8.70
N LEU A 171 8.51 -8.39 8.99
CA LEU A 171 8.05 -7.22 9.74
C LEU A 171 8.64 -7.18 11.16
N ALA A 172 8.75 -8.34 11.84
CA ALA A 172 9.40 -8.44 13.14
C ALA A 172 10.89 -8.04 13.06
N VAL A 173 11.62 -8.47 12.03
CA VAL A 173 13.02 -8.06 11.80
C VAL A 173 13.13 -6.54 11.61
N ILE A 174 12.23 -5.93 10.84
CA ILE A 174 12.19 -4.48 10.66
C ILE A 174 11.90 -3.78 11.99
N ALA A 175 10.89 -4.24 12.73
CA ALA A 175 10.54 -3.68 14.03
C ALA A 175 11.70 -3.77 15.04
N GLU A 176 12.42 -4.88 15.08
CA GLU A 176 13.61 -5.04 15.91
C GLU A 176 14.74 -4.08 15.52
N LYS A 177 14.99 -3.88 14.22
CA LYS A 177 16.00 -2.92 13.76
C LYS A 177 15.66 -1.50 14.18
N LEU A 178 14.39 -1.11 14.02
CA LEU A 178 13.90 0.20 14.44
C LEU A 178 14.01 0.37 15.97
N ALA A 179 13.66 -0.66 16.75
CA ALA A 179 13.77 -0.65 18.20
C ALA A 179 15.23 -0.62 18.71
N LYS A 180 16.20 -1.04 17.90
CA LYS A 180 17.64 -0.99 18.20
C LYS A 180 18.31 0.29 17.70
N SER A 181 17.60 1.16 16.99
CA SER A 181 18.14 2.47 16.58
C SER A 181 18.54 3.27 17.81
N GLU A 182 19.67 4.00 17.74
CA GLU A 182 20.19 4.82 18.85
C GLU A 182 19.31 6.05 19.17
N THR A 183 18.12 6.14 18.59
CA THR A 183 17.18 7.24 18.79
C THR A 183 16.58 7.18 20.20
N PRO A 184 16.57 8.28 20.98
CA PRO A 184 16.07 8.33 22.37
C PRO A 184 14.62 7.85 22.62
N LEU A 185 13.84 7.66 21.55
CA LEU A 185 12.43 7.27 21.58
C LEU A 185 12.18 5.94 20.86
N ALA A 186 13.03 4.93 21.09
CA ALA A 186 12.98 3.59 20.49
C ALA A 186 11.74 2.74 20.86
N LYS A 187 10.54 3.31 20.75
CA LYS A 187 9.26 2.61 20.77
C LYS A 187 8.80 2.46 19.33
N VAL A 188 8.39 1.25 19.00
CA VAL A 188 7.89 0.90 17.67
C VAL A 188 6.45 0.44 17.83
N GLY A 189 5.55 1.07 17.08
CA GLY A 189 4.18 0.60 16.87
C GLY A 189 3.96 0.20 15.41
N ALA A 190 2.82 -0.42 15.14
CA ALA A 190 2.41 -0.73 13.77
C ALA A 190 0.93 -0.41 13.57
N VAL A 191 0.59 0.05 12.37
CA VAL A 191 -0.78 0.22 11.89
C VAL A 191 -0.88 -0.40 10.51
N GLY A 192 -2.02 -1.01 10.20
CA GLY A 192 -2.20 -1.73 8.96
C GLY A 192 -3.62 -1.63 8.42
N PHE A 193 -3.75 -1.69 7.10
CA PHE A 193 -5.02 -1.51 6.40
C PHE A 193 -5.41 -2.78 5.67
N CYS A 194 -6.63 -3.29 5.87
CA CYS A 194 -7.11 -4.52 5.22
C CYS A 194 -6.11 -5.69 5.42
N TRP A 195 -5.45 -6.16 4.36
CA TRP A 195 -4.37 -7.15 4.42
C TRP A 195 -3.29 -6.78 5.45
N GLY A 196 -2.85 -5.53 5.47
CA GLY A 196 -1.88 -5.04 6.44
C GLY A 196 -2.39 -5.05 7.88
N GLY A 197 -3.71 -4.90 8.10
CA GLY A 197 -4.31 -5.07 9.42
C GLY A 197 -4.21 -6.51 9.93
N GLY A 198 -4.34 -7.48 9.03
CA GLY A 198 -4.05 -8.88 9.31
C GLY A 198 -2.58 -9.11 9.68
N MET A 199 -1.65 -8.41 9.02
CA MET A 199 -0.21 -8.49 9.36
C MET A 199 0.11 -7.83 10.70
N VAL A 200 -0.54 -6.73 11.07
CA VAL A 200 -0.42 -6.16 12.43
C VAL A 200 -0.86 -7.19 13.46
N ASN A 201 -1.99 -7.87 13.24
CA ASN A 201 -2.47 -8.91 14.15
C ASN A 201 -1.50 -10.11 14.23
N ALA A 202 -0.83 -10.47 13.13
CA ALA A 202 0.16 -11.54 13.12
C ALA A 202 1.50 -11.16 13.79
N LEU A 203 1.78 -9.84 13.90
CA LEU A 203 2.99 -9.30 14.53
C LEU A 203 2.84 -9.13 16.06
N ALA A 204 1.61 -8.96 16.55
CA ALA A 204 1.27 -8.70 17.96
C ALA A 204 1.32 -9.97 18.83
#